data_AF-A0AAW0Q4K2-F1
#
_entry.id   AF-A0AAW0Q4K2-F1
#
_cell.length_a   1.000
_cell.length_b   1.000
_cell.length_c   1.000
_cell.angle_alpha   90.00
_cell.angle_beta   90.00
_cell.angle_gamma   90.00
#
_symmetry.space_group_name_H-M   'P 1'
#
loop_
_entity.id
_entity.type
_entity.pdbx_description
1 polymer ?
#
loop_
_entity_poly.entity_id
_entity_poly.type
_entity_poly.pdbx_seq_one_letter_code
_entity_poly.pdbx_strand_id
1 'polypeptide(L)'
;MRFSTAAAFLGAALGSANAFLIPEGQPSGVYSVEVDENGTEHHVRVGDVATQADLLSANGTASPATRRRSSHERRWVDGVPRHWTAECYPEEIAPAGQDMDHGSFLRATAALDAQMPPGKQTVVRRGNHLYSIDECVVAYFCGFANPNFWWGDITVTVHDRKWNWDLIDEKCGLWHPGSSHVLIVTKGSHYTHIAYGREVYCTAKGHNFCSSGTG
;
A
#
# COMPACT_ATOMS: atom_id res chain seq x y z
N MET A 1 -44.54 29.20 -29.01
CA MET A 1 -43.08 29.02 -28.86
C MET A 1 -42.74 29.16 -27.39
N ARG A 2 -42.37 28.08 -26.71
CA ARG A 2 -41.86 28.11 -25.32
C ARG A 2 -40.49 27.44 -25.36
N PHE A 3 -39.45 28.18 -25.04
CA PHE A 3 -38.08 27.68 -25.01
C PHE A 3 -37.87 26.93 -23.70
N SER A 4 -37.58 25.63 -23.78
CA SER A 4 -37.06 24.85 -22.66
C SER A 4 -35.58 25.13 -22.50
N THR A 5 -35.22 25.86 -21.45
CA THR A 5 -33.84 26.00 -20.99
C THR A 5 -33.44 24.71 -20.26
N ALA A 6 -32.62 23.88 -20.90
CA ALA A 6 -31.94 22.78 -20.25
C ALA A 6 -30.78 23.33 -19.41
N ALA A 7 -30.90 23.26 -18.09
CA ALA A 7 -29.80 23.52 -17.18
C ALA A 7 -28.91 22.27 -17.13
N ALA A 8 -27.73 22.34 -17.74
CA ALA A 8 -26.70 21.33 -17.55
C ALA A 8 -26.11 21.49 -16.14
N PHE A 9 -26.45 20.57 -15.24
CA PHE A 9 -25.73 20.39 -13.98
C PHE A 9 -24.39 19.71 -14.31
N LEU A 10 -23.33 20.50 -14.52
CA LEU A 10 -21.96 20.03 -14.30
C LEU A 10 -21.78 19.87 -12.79
N GLY A 11 -22.00 18.67 -12.27
CA GLY A 11 -21.60 18.30 -10.93
C GLY A 11 -20.07 18.17 -10.89
N ALA A 12 -19.42 19.14 -10.24
CA ALA A 12 -17.99 19.08 -9.96
C ALA A 12 -17.68 17.88 -9.05
N ALA A 13 -16.88 16.93 -9.54
CA ALA A 13 -16.23 15.93 -8.72
C ALA A 13 -15.07 16.61 -7.97
N LEU A 14 -15.34 17.10 -6.76
CA LEU A 14 -14.33 17.60 -5.83
C LEU A 14 -14.24 16.63 -4.65
N GLY A 15 -13.11 15.92 -4.52
CA GLY A 15 -12.73 15.32 -3.24
C GLY A 15 -11.96 14.00 -3.28
N SER A 16 -10.64 14.09 -3.48
CA SER A 16 -9.59 13.25 -2.86
C SER A 16 -9.61 11.72 -3.08
N ALA A 17 -9.39 11.28 -4.32
CA ALA A 17 -8.91 9.92 -4.56
C ALA A 17 -7.37 9.89 -4.42
N ASN A 18 -6.86 9.45 -3.28
CA ASN A 18 -5.44 9.14 -3.04
C ASN A 18 -5.17 7.63 -3.22
N ALA A 19 -5.83 7.02 -4.19
CA ALA A 19 -5.70 5.62 -4.54
C ALA A 19 -5.35 5.57 -6.00
N PHE A 20 -4.65 4.50 -6.35
CA PHE A 20 -4.23 4.29 -7.71
C PHE A 20 -4.75 2.96 -8.23
N LEU A 21 -4.94 2.91 -9.54
CA LEU A 21 -5.26 1.73 -10.30
C LEU A 21 -3.99 1.20 -10.95
N ILE A 22 -3.72 -0.10 -10.83
CA ILE A 22 -2.63 -0.69 -11.62
C ILE A 22 -3.16 -0.94 -13.05
N PRO A 23 -2.54 -0.35 -14.09
CA PRO A 23 -2.97 -0.52 -15.48
C PRO A 23 -3.03 -1.98 -15.89
N GLU A 24 -4.02 -2.36 -16.71
CA GLU A 24 -4.13 -3.72 -17.23
C GLU A 24 -2.86 -4.14 -17.96
N GLY A 25 -2.34 -5.33 -17.61
CA GLY A 25 -1.11 -5.85 -18.20
C GLY A 25 0.17 -5.15 -17.72
N GLN A 26 0.13 -4.38 -16.62
CA GLN A 26 1.31 -3.81 -16.01
C GLN A 26 2.36 -4.91 -15.75
N PRO A 27 3.57 -4.83 -16.33
CA PRO A 27 4.58 -5.87 -16.14
C PRO A 27 5.05 -5.96 -14.69
N SER A 28 5.48 -7.15 -14.27
CA SER A 28 6.14 -7.35 -12.98
C SER A 28 7.25 -6.30 -12.76
N GLY A 29 7.21 -5.63 -11.62
CA GLY A 29 8.21 -4.64 -11.24
C GLY A 29 7.85 -3.88 -9.98
N VAL A 30 8.72 -2.94 -9.62
CA VAL A 30 8.47 -1.95 -8.57
C VAL A 30 8.21 -0.59 -9.22
N TYR A 31 7.19 0.08 -8.74
CA TYR A 31 6.69 1.32 -9.30
C TYR A 31 6.45 2.34 -8.19
N SER A 32 6.78 3.59 -8.47
CA SER A 32 6.26 4.73 -7.72
C SER A 32 5.06 5.29 -8.47
N VAL A 33 4.02 5.65 -7.72
CA VAL A 33 2.83 6.33 -8.27
C VAL A 33 2.73 7.71 -7.65
N GLU A 34 2.57 8.70 -8.50
CA GLU A 34 2.13 10.04 -8.11
C GLU A 34 0.74 10.26 -8.67
N VAL A 35 -0.19 10.70 -7.83
CA VAL A 35 -1.54 11.09 -8.26
C VAL A 35 -1.59 12.61 -8.27
N ASP A 36 -1.83 13.20 -9.43
CA ASP A 36 -1.88 14.65 -9.57
C ASP A 36 -3.19 15.25 -9.02
N GLU A 37 -3.30 16.58 -9.02
CA GLU A 37 -4.51 17.27 -8.50
C GLU A 37 -5.78 16.97 -9.30
N ASN A 38 -5.65 16.52 -10.56
CA ASN A 38 -6.80 16.15 -11.39
C ASN A 38 -7.17 14.66 -11.27
N GLY A 39 -6.41 13.89 -10.48
CA GLY A 39 -6.61 12.46 -10.27
C GLY A 39 -5.92 11.58 -11.30
N THR A 40 -5.08 12.13 -12.17
CA THR A 40 -4.28 11.31 -13.11
C THR A 40 -3.13 10.65 -12.36
N GLU A 41 -2.98 9.36 -12.61
CA GLU A 41 -1.97 8.51 -12.00
C GLU A 41 -0.73 8.42 -12.90
N HIS A 42 0.44 8.65 -12.33
CA HIS A 42 1.72 8.56 -13.01
C HIS A 42 2.56 7.42 -12.43
N HIS A 43 2.62 6.30 -13.15
CA HIS A 43 3.36 5.11 -12.76
C HIS A 43 4.78 5.17 -13.32
N VAL A 44 5.78 5.25 -12.45
CA VAL A 44 7.20 5.26 -12.82
C VAL A 44 7.84 3.98 -12.29
N ARG A 45 8.41 3.16 -13.19
CA ARG A 45 9.16 1.97 -12.80
C ARG A 45 10.46 2.38 -12.09
N VAL A 46 10.64 1.91 -10.86
CA VAL A 46 11.80 2.24 -10.00
C VAL A 46 12.64 1.01 -9.64
N GLY A 47 12.19 -0.19 -9.99
CA GLY A 47 12.94 -1.42 -9.77
C GLY A 47 12.32 -2.64 -10.44
N ASP A 48 13.05 -3.75 -10.36
CA ASP A 48 12.58 -5.08 -10.79
C ASP A 48 12.03 -5.85 -9.59
N VAL A 49 11.22 -6.88 -9.87
CA VAL A 49 10.81 -7.84 -8.84
C VAL A 49 12.01 -8.69 -8.42
N ALA A 50 12.05 -9.06 -7.14
CA ALA A 50 13.05 -9.99 -6.64
C ALA A 50 12.95 -11.35 -7.34
N THR A 51 14.06 -11.89 -7.82
CA THR A 51 14.10 -13.24 -8.38
C THR A 51 14.13 -14.30 -7.28
N GLN A 52 13.87 -15.55 -7.63
CA GLN A 52 14.04 -16.67 -6.70
C GLN A 52 15.48 -16.74 -6.15
N ALA A 53 16.48 -16.39 -6.98
CA ALA A 53 17.88 -16.34 -6.54
C ALA A 53 18.12 -15.25 -5.49
N ASP A 54 17.47 -14.09 -5.63
CA ASP A 54 17.54 -13.00 -4.65
C ASP A 54 16.94 -13.41 -3.31
N LEU A 55 15.79 -14.11 -3.34
CA LEU A 55 15.17 -14.68 -2.14
C LEU A 55 16.08 -15.70 -1.44
N LEU A 56 16.72 -16.59 -2.22
CA LEU A 56 17.64 -17.59 -1.68
C LEU A 56 18.92 -16.96 -1.10
N SER A 57 19.43 -15.91 -1.74
CA SER A 57 20.58 -15.15 -1.23
C SER A 57 20.25 -14.43 0.08
N ALA A 58 19.05 -13.84 0.19
CA ALA A 58 18.55 -13.25 1.42
C ALA A 58 18.34 -14.31 2.53
N ASN A 59 17.84 -15.49 2.16
CA ASN A 59 17.60 -16.61 3.10
C ASN A 59 18.87 -17.32 3.59
N GLY A 60 20.03 -17.12 2.94
CA GLY A 60 21.34 -17.46 3.50
C GLY A 60 21.63 -16.74 4.84
N THR A 61 20.81 -15.74 5.18
CA THR A 61 20.82 -15.00 6.45
C THR A 61 19.45 -14.89 7.15
N ALA A 62 18.36 -15.43 6.57
CA ALA A 62 17.03 -15.37 7.16
C ALA A 62 16.25 -16.67 6.89
N SER A 63 16.04 -17.48 7.92
CA SER A 63 15.19 -18.66 7.84
C SER A 63 13.71 -18.24 7.66
N PRO A 64 12.91 -18.92 6.82
CA PRO A 64 11.46 -18.68 6.73
C PRO A 64 10.67 -19.17 7.95
N ALA A 65 11.33 -19.69 8.99
CA ALA A 65 10.71 -20.14 10.22
C ALA A 65 10.91 -19.11 11.34
N THR A 66 9.81 -18.75 12.01
CA THR A 66 9.72 -17.85 13.18
C THR A 66 10.00 -16.37 12.93
N ARG A 67 9.06 -15.67 12.27
CA ARG A 67 8.78 -14.27 12.68
C ARG A 67 8.28 -14.31 14.11
N ARG A 68 9.19 -14.06 15.03
CA ARG A 68 8.90 -13.90 16.46
C ARG A 68 7.82 -12.81 16.57
N ARG A 69 6.65 -13.15 17.13
CA ARG A 69 5.60 -12.18 17.50
C ARG A 69 6.27 -10.96 18.11
N SER A 70 6.36 -9.87 17.36
CA SER A 70 6.78 -8.60 17.92
C SER A 70 5.76 -8.28 19.01
N SER A 71 6.21 -8.12 20.25
CA SER A 71 5.36 -7.52 21.27
C SER A 71 4.91 -6.19 20.70
N HIS A 72 3.62 -6.06 20.41
CA HIS A 72 3.01 -4.87 19.82
C HIS A 72 3.04 -3.70 20.81
N GLU A 73 4.24 -3.27 21.22
CA GLU A 73 4.44 -2.11 22.05
C GLU A 73 3.97 -0.91 21.24
N ARG A 74 2.95 -0.21 21.75
CA ARG A 74 2.33 0.96 21.10
C ARG A 74 3.43 1.95 20.73
N ARG A 75 3.76 2.06 19.45
CA ARG A 75 4.76 3.02 18.98
C ARG A 75 4.15 4.41 18.94
N TRP A 76 4.40 5.18 19.99
CA TRP A 76 4.01 6.57 20.10
C TRP A 76 4.78 7.43 19.08
N VAL A 77 4.09 8.35 18.41
CA VAL A 77 4.70 9.49 17.69
C VAL A 77 4.17 10.73 18.39
N ASP A 78 5.06 11.59 18.88
CA ASP A 78 4.70 12.82 19.59
C ASP A 78 3.72 12.64 20.76
N GLY A 79 3.79 11.51 21.46
CA GLY A 79 2.90 11.23 22.59
C GLY A 79 1.45 10.88 22.19
N VAL A 80 1.18 10.56 20.92
CA VAL A 80 -0.10 9.98 20.46
C VAL A 80 0.07 8.49 20.15
N PRO A 81 -0.80 7.58 20.65
CA PRO A 81 -0.74 6.18 20.28
C PRO A 81 -1.05 6.05 18.78
N ARG A 82 -0.17 5.42 18.01
CA ARG A 82 -0.52 4.99 16.65
C ARG A 82 -1.49 3.82 16.75
N HIS A 83 -2.76 4.09 16.53
CA HIS A 83 -3.77 3.06 16.35
C HIS A 83 -3.70 2.58 14.90
N TRP A 84 -2.80 1.63 14.66
CA TRP A 84 -2.80 0.88 13.41
C TRP A 84 -3.99 -0.08 13.41
N THR A 85 -4.73 -0.08 12.31
CA THR A 85 -5.86 -0.98 12.07
C THR A 85 -5.52 -1.82 10.85
N ALA A 86 -5.62 -3.14 10.99
CA ALA A 86 -5.54 -4.06 9.86
C ALA A 86 -6.96 -4.34 9.32
N GLU A 87 -7.09 -4.58 8.02
CA GLU A 87 -8.30 -5.00 7.31
C GLU A 87 -7.94 -6.16 6.38
N CYS A 88 -8.87 -7.11 6.22
CA CYS A 88 -8.67 -8.32 5.42
C CYS A 88 -9.59 -8.30 4.22
N TYR A 89 -9.14 -8.84 3.08
CA TYR A 89 -9.88 -8.82 1.81
C TYR A 89 -10.16 -10.25 1.32
N PRO A 90 -10.88 -11.10 2.10
CA PRO A 90 -11.10 -12.51 1.75
C PRO A 90 -11.85 -12.71 0.41
N GLU A 91 -12.48 -11.68 -0.13
CA GLU A 91 -13.13 -11.70 -1.44
C GLU A 91 -12.16 -11.69 -2.63
N GLU A 92 -10.90 -11.29 -2.43
CA GLU A 92 -9.87 -11.26 -3.49
C GLU A 92 -9.23 -12.63 -3.76
N ILE A 93 -9.52 -13.61 -2.92
CA ILE A 93 -9.04 -14.99 -3.05
C ILE A 93 -10.22 -15.88 -3.43
N ALA A 94 -10.17 -16.46 -4.63
CA ALA A 94 -11.24 -17.30 -5.16
C ALA A 94 -10.74 -18.71 -5.50
N PRO A 95 -11.38 -19.78 -4.97
CA PRO A 95 -12.44 -19.79 -3.96
C PRO A 95 -12.02 -19.26 -2.58
N ALA A 96 -13.02 -18.81 -1.80
CA ALA A 96 -12.81 -18.30 -0.45
C ALA A 96 -12.04 -19.31 0.43
N GLY A 97 -11.04 -18.82 1.16
CA GLY A 97 -10.15 -19.64 1.99
C GLY A 97 -8.90 -20.15 1.27
N GLN A 98 -8.64 -19.72 0.04
CA GLN A 98 -7.35 -19.96 -0.62
C GLN A 98 -6.29 -18.94 -0.23
N ASP A 99 -5.04 -19.35 -0.35
CA ASP A 99 -3.89 -18.49 -0.20
C ASP A 99 -3.60 -17.74 -1.51
N MET A 100 -3.01 -16.55 -1.40
CA MET A 100 -2.31 -15.93 -2.52
C MET A 100 -1.19 -16.84 -3.02
N ASP A 101 -0.75 -16.68 -4.27
CA ASP A 101 0.44 -17.38 -4.73
C ASP A 101 1.67 -17.04 -3.86
N HIS A 102 2.20 -18.03 -3.14
CA HIS A 102 3.26 -17.81 -2.15
C HIS A 102 4.56 -17.29 -2.80
N GLY A 103 4.88 -17.76 -4.01
CA GLY A 103 6.07 -17.34 -4.73
C GLY A 103 6.03 -15.86 -5.10
N SER A 104 4.95 -15.46 -5.75
CA SER A 104 4.70 -14.07 -6.16
C SER A 104 4.58 -13.15 -4.96
N PHE A 105 3.91 -13.59 -3.89
CA PHE A 105 3.85 -12.85 -2.64
C PHE A 105 5.23 -12.54 -2.04
N LEU A 106 6.08 -13.58 -1.95
CA LEU A 106 7.42 -13.42 -1.39
C LEU A 106 8.28 -12.50 -2.25
N ARG A 107 8.21 -12.66 -3.59
CA ARG A 107 8.94 -11.84 -4.55
C ARG A 107 8.48 -10.39 -4.56
N ALA A 108 7.17 -10.12 -4.58
CA ALA A 108 6.62 -8.78 -4.47
C ALA A 108 7.02 -8.11 -3.14
N THR A 109 6.78 -8.77 -2.00
CA THR A 109 7.15 -8.21 -0.69
C THR A 109 8.65 -7.92 -0.60
N ALA A 110 9.51 -8.81 -1.11
CA ALA A 110 10.96 -8.60 -1.12
C ALA A 110 11.38 -7.44 -2.04
N ALA A 111 10.71 -7.27 -3.19
CA ALA A 111 10.96 -6.17 -4.10
C ALA A 111 10.58 -4.81 -3.49
N LEU A 112 9.47 -4.74 -2.75
CA LEU A 112 9.11 -3.55 -1.97
C LEU A 112 10.11 -3.29 -0.85
N ASP A 113 10.58 -4.34 -0.16
CA ASP A 113 11.62 -4.24 0.88
C ASP A 113 12.93 -3.67 0.37
N ALA A 114 13.30 -4.00 -0.87
CA ALA A 114 14.52 -3.47 -1.48
C ALA A 114 14.47 -1.94 -1.64
N GLN A 115 13.27 -1.34 -1.73
CA GLN A 115 13.09 0.12 -1.72
C GLN A 115 13.28 0.72 -0.34
N MET A 116 13.28 -0.09 0.71
CA MET A 116 13.43 0.33 2.11
C MET A 116 14.63 -0.40 2.74
N PRO A 117 15.88 -0.05 2.40
CA PRO A 117 17.04 -0.83 2.84
C PRO A 117 17.14 -0.94 4.37
N PRO A 118 17.55 -2.10 4.93
CA PRO A 118 17.72 -2.29 6.36
C PRO A 118 18.66 -1.25 7.00
N GLY A 119 18.25 -0.72 8.15
CA GLY A 119 19.02 0.29 8.88
C GLY A 119 19.01 1.69 8.24
N LYS A 120 18.30 1.88 7.12
CA LYS A 120 18.16 3.16 6.45
C LYS A 120 16.72 3.65 6.46
N GLN A 121 16.60 4.96 6.42
CA GLN A 121 15.35 5.67 6.20
C GLN A 121 15.21 5.92 4.70
N THR A 122 14.04 5.61 4.15
CA THR A 122 13.68 5.94 2.77
C THR A 122 12.69 7.09 2.81
N VAL A 123 12.96 8.12 2.03
CA VAL A 123 12.11 9.29 1.93
C VAL A 123 11.18 9.08 0.73
N VAL A 124 9.89 8.92 1.00
CA VAL A 124 8.86 8.87 -0.03
C VAL A 124 8.21 10.23 -0.10
N ARG A 125 8.21 10.83 -1.30
CA ARG A 125 7.59 12.14 -1.51
C ARG A 125 6.12 12.09 -1.09
N ARG A 126 5.64 13.19 -0.50
CA ARG A 126 4.23 13.33 -0.12
C ARG A 126 3.31 13.13 -1.33
N GLY A 127 2.26 12.32 -1.18
CA GLY A 127 1.34 12.00 -2.27
C GLY A 127 1.87 10.90 -3.19
N ASN A 128 3.09 10.40 -2.96
CA ASN A 128 3.61 9.26 -3.69
C ASN A 128 3.30 7.95 -2.96
N HIS A 129 3.00 6.96 -3.78
CA HIS A 129 2.81 5.58 -3.39
C HIS A 129 3.96 4.75 -3.96
N LEU A 130 4.18 3.59 -3.36
CA LEU A 130 5.10 2.58 -3.88
C LEU A 130 4.34 1.26 -3.95
N TYR A 131 4.46 0.55 -5.06
CA TYR A 131 4.01 -0.83 -5.14
C TYR A 131 4.99 -1.69 -5.90
N SER A 132 4.98 -2.96 -5.57
CA SER A 132 5.60 -4.02 -6.34
C SER A 132 4.50 -4.97 -6.78
N ILE A 133 4.48 -5.32 -8.05
CA ILE A 133 3.57 -6.32 -8.62
C ILE A 133 4.39 -7.47 -9.15
N ASP A 134 3.97 -8.69 -8.83
CA ASP A 134 4.44 -9.90 -9.49
C ASP A 134 3.29 -10.84 -9.79
N GLU A 135 3.13 -11.18 -11.06
CA GLU A 135 1.97 -11.92 -11.56
C GLU A 135 0.67 -11.25 -11.08
N CYS A 136 -0.04 -11.89 -10.14
CA CYS A 136 -1.30 -11.43 -9.59
C CYS A 136 -1.19 -10.87 -8.17
N VAL A 137 0.01 -10.82 -7.57
CA VAL A 137 0.19 -10.37 -6.19
C VAL A 137 0.85 -9.00 -6.17
N VAL A 138 0.26 -8.10 -5.39
CA VAL A 138 0.78 -6.75 -5.18
C VAL A 138 1.14 -6.59 -3.72
N ALA A 139 2.26 -5.93 -3.45
CA ALA A 139 2.63 -5.42 -2.15
C ALA A 139 2.86 -3.91 -2.27
N TYR A 140 2.32 -3.11 -1.36
CA TYR A 140 2.33 -1.65 -1.50
C TYR A 140 2.52 -0.88 -0.20
N PHE A 141 2.92 0.38 -0.37
CA PHE A 141 2.95 1.45 0.62
C PHE A 141 2.20 2.67 0.06
N CYS A 142 1.39 3.29 0.90
CA CYS A 142 0.61 4.47 0.58
C CYS A 142 1.02 5.66 1.45
N GLY A 143 1.58 6.68 0.81
CA GLY A 143 1.95 7.94 1.43
C GLY A 143 0.91 9.02 1.19
N PHE A 144 -0.25 8.93 1.84
CA PHE A 144 -1.36 9.85 1.58
C PHE A 144 -0.98 11.31 1.85
N ALA A 145 -1.20 12.16 0.85
CA ALA A 145 -1.08 13.59 0.98
C ALA A 145 -2.33 14.17 1.64
N ASN A 146 -2.19 14.81 2.80
CA ASN A 146 -3.20 15.76 3.26
C ASN A 146 -2.82 17.15 2.73
N PRO A 147 -3.56 17.73 1.75
CA PRO A 147 -3.21 19.01 1.14
C PRO A 147 -3.09 20.14 2.16
N ASN A 148 -3.80 20.06 3.29
CA ASN A 148 -3.79 21.06 4.36
C ASN A 148 -2.62 20.88 5.36
N PHE A 149 -1.63 20.03 5.07
CA PHE A 149 -0.57 19.70 6.01
C PHE A 149 0.84 20.00 5.47
N TRP A 150 1.49 20.99 6.07
CA TRP A 150 2.87 21.43 5.87
C TRP A 150 4.02 20.44 6.21
N TRP A 151 3.75 19.24 6.73
CA TRP A 151 4.84 18.26 6.89
C TRP A 151 5.21 17.70 5.52
N GLY A 152 6.52 17.66 5.25
CA GLY A 152 7.12 17.25 3.99
C GLY A 152 7.05 15.75 3.75
N ASP A 153 8.06 15.23 3.06
CA ASP A 153 8.15 13.84 2.65
C ASP A 153 8.02 12.85 3.83
N ILE A 154 7.50 11.65 3.55
CA ILE A 154 7.26 10.61 4.52
C ILE A 154 8.48 9.71 4.61
N THR A 155 9.04 9.60 5.81
CA THR A 155 10.12 8.65 6.06
C THR A 155 9.56 7.27 6.40
N VAL A 156 9.92 6.28 5.60
CA VAL A 156 9.58 4.87 5.80
C VAL A 156 10.82 4.03 6.05
N THR A 157 10.64 2.93 6.77
CA THR A 157 11.71 1.97 7.04
C THR A 157 11.22 0.55 6.82
N VAL A 158 12.15 -0.37 6.53
CA VAL A 158 11.85 -1.81 6.44
C VAL A 158 11.19 -2.33 7.71
N HIS A 159 11.51 -1.73 8.86
CA HIS A 159 11.00 -2.11 10.16
C HIS A 159 9.52 -1.73 10.31
N ASP A 160 9.14 -0.51 9.92
CA ASP A 160 7.73 -0.09 9.93
C ASP A 160 6.89 -0.95 8.99
N ARG A 161 7.43 -1.30 7.83
CA ARG A 161 6.75 -2.18 6.88
C ARG A 161 6.66 -3.62 7.42
N LYS A 162 7.72 -4.18 8.03
CA LYS A 162 7.70 -5.51 8.71
C LYS A 162 6.62 -5.59 9.78
N TRP A 163 6.56 -4.57 10.64
CA TRP A 163 5.56 -4.48 11.68
C TRP A 163 4.13 -4.50 11.14
N ASN A 164 3.89 -3.77 10.05
CA ASN A 164 2.58 -3.73 9.40
C ASN A 164 2.21 -5.08 8.76
N TRP A 165 3.18 -5.80 8.21
CA TRP A 165 2.95 -7.16 7.73
C TRP A 165 2.54 -8.09 8.85
N ASP A 166 3.17 -7.98 10.03
CA ASP A 166 2.85 -8.82 11.18
C ASP A 166 1.43 -8.52 11.72
N LEU A 167 0.96 -7.27 11.65
CA LEU A 167 -0.43 -6.91 11.96
C LEU A 167 -1.44 -7.55 11.00
N ILE A 168 -1.14 -7.54 9.70
CA ILE A 168 -1.98 -8.18 8.67
C ILE A 168 -1.92 -9.71 8.86
N ASP A 169 -0.74 -10.29 9.10
CA ASP A 169 -0.56 -11.72 9.37
C ASP A 169 -1.39 -12.18 10.58
N GLU A 170 -1.39 -11.41 11.67
CA GLU A 170 -2.14 -11.75 12.88
C GLU A 170 -3.66 -11.69 12.66
N LYS A 171 -4.16 -10.72 11.89
CA LYS A 171 -5.60 -10.56 11.67
C LYS A 171 -6.14 -11.42 10.53
N CYS A 172 -5.42 -11.46 9.41
CA CYS A 172 -5.89 -12.02 8.15
C CYS A 172 -5.25 -13.38 7.84
N GLY A 173 -4.06 -13.65 8.37
CA GLY A 173 -3.22 -14.80 8.02
C GLY A 173 -2.13 -14.46 7.02
N LEU A 174 -1.04 -15.25 7.06
CA LEU A 174 0.22 -14.95 6.37
C LEU A 174 0.06 -14.79 4.85
N TRP A 175 -0.77 -15.64 4.25
CA TRP A 175 -0.95 -15.72 2.79
C TRP A 175 -2.28 -15.14 2.33
N HIS A 176 -2.95 -14.38 3.19
CA HIS A 176 -4.21 -13.73 2.87
C HIS A 176 -4.01 -12.23 2.60
N PRO A 177 -4.80 -11.68 1.66
CA PRO A 177 -4.76 -10.27 1.32
C PRO A 177 -5.31 -9.42 2.46
N GLY A 178 -4.78 -8.21 2.56
CA GLY A 178 -5.16 -7.26 3.59
C GLY A 178 -4.25 -6.04 3.58
N SER A 179 -4.70 -5.03 4.31
CA SER A 179 -3.95 -3.80 4.52
C SER A 179 -3.87 -3.47 6.00
N SER A 180 -2.92 -2.64 6.37
CA SER A 180 -2.90 -1.94 7.63
C SER A 180 -2.69 -0.47 7.41
N HIS A 181 -3.48 0.33 8.11
CA HIS A 181 -3.45 1.78 7.98
C HIS A 181 -3.42 2.45 9.35
N VAL A 182 -2.87 3.66 9.39
CA VAL A 182 -2.91 4.53 10.55
C VAL A 182 -3.33 5.92 10.13
N LEU A 183 -4.25 6.48 10.89
CA LEU A 183 -4.56 7.89 10.86
C LEU A 183 -3.85 8.57 12.04
N ILE A 184 -2.75 9.27 11.77
CA ILE A 184 -2.00 9.98 12.80
C ILE A 184 -2.64 11.35 12.98
N VAL A 185 -3.43 11.52 14.06
CA VAL A 185 -4.02 12.80 14.44
C VAL A 185 -3.01 13.57 15.30
N THR A 186 -2.48 14.68 14.81
CA THR A 186 -1.72 15.63 15.65
C THR A 186 -2.61 16.80 16.08
N LYS A 187 -2.26 17.47 17.19
CA LYS A 187 -3.06 18.59 17.75
C LYS A 187 -3.33 19.63 16.66
N GLY A 188 -4.61 19.90 16.38
CA GLY A 188 -5.03 20.88 15.35
C GLY A 188 -5.72 20.32 14.10
N SER A 189 -6.29 19.11 14.16
CA SER A 189 -7.00 18.46 13.03
C SER A 189 -6.11 18.10 11.84
N HIS A 190 -4.85 17.79 12.13
CA HIS A 190 -3.88 17.38 11.13
C HIS A 190 -3.78 15.86 11.11
N TYR A 191 -3.87 15.27 9.91
CA TYR A 191 -3.90 13.83 9.73
C TYR A 191 -2.85 13.42 8.71
N THR A 192 -1.90 12.58 9.12
CA THR A 192 -1.09 11.79 8.18
C THR A 192 -1.74 10.41 8.08
N HIS A 193 -2.16 10.04 6.88
CA HIS A 193 -2.62 8.68 6.60
C HIS A 193 -1.49 7.92 5.94
N ILE A 194 -1.16 6.75 6.48
CA ILE A 194 -0.20 5.83 5.88
C ILE A 194 -0.87 4.48 5.83
N ALA A 195 -0.73 3.79 4.69
CA ALA A 195 -1.14 2.41 4.59
C ALA A 195 -0.04 1.52 3.99
N TYR A 196 -0.15 0.26 4.30
CA TYR A 196 0.72 -0.83 3.91
C TYR A 196 -0.21 -1.98 3.56
N GLY A 197 0.02 -2.71 2.47
CA GLY A 197 -0.87 -3.81 2.16
C GLY A 197 -0.35 -4.75 1.11
N ARG A 198 -1.13 -5.81 0.92
CA ARG A 198 -0.88 -6.88 -0.02
C ARG A 198 -2.20 -7.48 -0.49
N GLU A 199 -2.36 -7.61 -1.79
CA GLU A 199 -3.66 -7.79 -2.45
C GLU A 199 -3.50 -8.61 -3.75
N VAL A 200 -4.61 -9.15 -4.26
CA VAL A 200 -4.65 -9.96 -5.48
C VAL A 200 -5.15 -9.13 -6.66
N TYR A 201 -4.19 -8.64 -7.45
CA TYR A 201 -4.41 -7.79 -8.62
C TYR A 201 -5.30 -8.39 -9.70
N CYS A 202 -5.16 -9.67 -10.00
CA CYS A 202 -5.89 -10.30 -11.11
C CYS A 202 -7.39 -10.52 -10.84
N THR A 203 -7.91 -10.04 -9.71
CA THR A 203 -9.35 -10.08 -9.43
C THR A 203 -9.98 -8.72 -9.69
N ALA A 204 -11.28 -8.69 -9.97
CA ALA A 204 -12.04 -7.44 -10.16
C ALA A 204 -12.05 -6.51 -8.92
N LYS A 205 -11.44 -6.92 -7.79
CA LYS A 205 -11.36 -6.18 -6.53
C LYS A 205 -9.97 -5.63 -6.24
N GLY A 206 -8.91 -6.37 -6.58
CA GLY A 206 -7.53 -5.93 -6.33
C GLY A 206 -6.96 -4.97 -7.38
N HIS A 207 -7.77 -4.23 -8.13
CA HIS A 207 -7.23 -3.19 -9.02
C HIS A 207 -7.03 -1.86 -8.31
N ASN A 208 -7.63 -1.65 -7.13
CA ASN A 208 -7.68 -0.37 -6.45
C ASN A 208 -6.96 -0.43 -5.10
N PHE A 209 -5.77 0.14 -5.07
CA PHE A 209 -4.89 0.11 -3.92
C PHE A 209 -4.92 1.44 -3.18
N CYS A 210 -4.67 1.43 -1.87
CA CYS A 210 -4.69 2.65 -1.03
C CYS A 210 -6.09 3.27 -0.82
N SER A 211 -7.16 2.48 -0.87
CA SER A 211 -8.47 2.81 -0.26
C SER A 211 -9.09 4.15 -0.68
N SER A 212 -9.17 4.47 -1.98
CA SER A 212 -10.02 5.56 -2.49
C SER A 212 -10.50 5.46 -3.95
N GLY A 213 -10.20 4.40 -4.68
CA GLY A 213 -10.88 4.13 -5.95
C GLY A 213 -12.27 3.57 -5.68
N THR A 214 -13.31 4.30 -6.03
CA THR A 214 -14.56 3.63 -6.34
C THR A 214 -14.34 2.93 -7.68
N GLY A 215 -14.16 1.60 -7.65
CA GLY A 215 -14.34 0.79 -8.85
C GLY A 215 -15.73 0.97 -9.44
#